data_AF-A0A7V4XDG4-F1
#
_entry.id   AF-A0A7V4XDG4-F1
#
_cell.length_a   1.000
_cell.length_b   1.000
_cell.length_c   1.000
_cell.angle_alpha   90.00
_cell.angle_beta   90.00
_cell.angle_gamma   90.00
#
_symmetry.space_group_name_H-M   'P 1'
#
loop_
_entity.id
_entity.type
_entity.pdbx_description
1 polymer ?
#
loop_
_entity_poly.entity_id
_entity_poly.type
_entity_poly.pdbx_seq_one_letter_code
_entity_poly.pdbx_strand_id
1 'polypeptide(L)'
;MLRSSHESVQAAIPKGKSTLKLTVATDVSADQQQTEVSRKQVDILGYHYDEITVNGKLLLKNYKNKPVKMNVKKSLMGEVLETSSDGKVVKVAKNLAAVNPNSLIAWEFGLAPGAEKTLTYQYKVLTGYLHCRACKLGNSNVYTA
;
A
#
# COMPACT_ATOMS: atom_id res chain seq x y z
N MET A 1 -11.12 38.65 -16.68
CA MET A 1 -10.66 38.37 -15.31
C MET A 1 -11.53 37.25 -14.76
N LEU A 2 -11.01 36.02 -14.75
CA LEU A 2 -11.75 34.79 -14.43
C LEU A 2 -11.95 34.69 -12.90
N ARG A 3 -13.21 34.61 -12.44
CA ARG A 3 -13.55 34.09 -11.11
C ARG A 3 -14.17 32.71 -11.33
N SER A 4 -13.38 31.66 -11.15
CA SER A 4 -13.89 30.30 -11.04
C SER A 4 -14.10 30.00 -9.57
N SER A 5 -15.37 29.84 -9.22
CA SER A 5 -15.86 29.34 -7.94
C SER A 5 -15.53 27.86 -7.82
N HIS A 6 -14.63 27.51 -6.89
CA HIS A 6 -14.50 26.12 -6.44
C HIS A 6 -15.27 25.95 -5.14
N GLU A 7 -16.40 25.28 -5.29
CA GLU A 7 -17.29 24.79 -4.24
C GLU A 7 -16.53 23.81 -3.34
N SER A 8 -16.50 24.11 -2.05
CA SER A 8 -15.96 23.26 -1.01
C SER A 8 -16.91 22.09 -0.77
N VAL A 9 -16.53 20.89 -1.21
CA VAL A 9 -17.23 19.65 -0.85
C VAL A 9 -16.68 19.15 0.49
N GLN A 10 -17.43 19.40 1.57
CA GLN A 10 -17.26 18.69 2.83
C GLN A 10 -17.90 17.31 2.70
N ALA A 11 -17.08 16.25 2.74
CA ALA A 11 -17.57 14.87 2.83
C ALA A 11 -17.19 14.29 4.18
N ALA A 12 -18.16 14.20 5.08
CA ALA A 12 -18.09 13.32 6.26
C ALA A 12 -18.14 11.86 5.78
N ILE A 13 -17.14 11.04 6.11
CA ILE A 13 -17.15 9.60 5.82
C ILE A 13 -16.67 8.81 7.05
N PRO A 14 -17.55 8.03 7.71
CA PRO A 14 -17.13 6.95 8.59
C PRO A 14 -16.85 5.71 7.72
N LYS A 15 -15.57 5.50 7.39
CA LYS A 15 -14.90 4.25 6.93
C LYS A 15 -13.64 4.65 6.14
N GLY A 16 -12.48 4.32 6.72
CA GLY A 16 -11.20 4.96 6.44
C GLY A 16 -10.75 4.94 4.98
N LYS A 17 -10.56 6.15 4.41
CA LYS A 17 -9.74 6.38 3.22
C LYS A 17 -8.38 6.89 3.71
N SER A 18 -7.33 6.08 3.58
CA SER A 18 -5.97 6.49 3.91
C SER A 18 -5.33 7.16 2.68
N THR A 19 -5.43 8.48 2.59
CA THR A 19 -4.78 9.26 1.53
C THR A 19 -3.30 9.45 1.89
N LEU A 20 -2.40 8.67 1.28
CA LEU A 20 -0.96 8.79 1.48
C LEU A 20 -0.42 9.97 0.65
N LYS A 21 0.15 10.97 1.33
CA LYS A 21 0.74 12.16 0.71
C LYS A 21 2.18 11.82 0.28
N LEU A 22 2.38 11.52 -1.02
CA LEU A 22 3.71 11.26 -1.58
C LEU A 22 4.42 12.59 -1.93
N THR A 23 5.49 12.90 -1.24
CA THR A 23 6.22 14.19 -1.35
C THR A 23 7.30 14.16 -2.45
N VAL A 24 6.90 13.92 -3.71
CA VAL A 24 7.77 14.09 -4.93
C VAL A 24 6.96 14.71 -6.09
N ALA A 25 5.97 15.54 -5.73
CA ALA A 25 4.71 15.75 -6.45
C ALA A 25 4.73 16.64 -7.72
N THR A 26 5.81 16.70 -8.51
CA THR A 26 5.71 17.28 -9.87
C THR A 26 6.03 16.30 -10.99
N ASP A 27 6.86 15.30 -10.72
CA ASP A 27 7.47 14.53 -11.81
C ASP A 27 7.00 13.08 -11.90
N VAL A 28 6.55 12.51 -10.78
CA VAL A 28 6.08 11.12 -10.68
C VAL A 28 4.92 11.07 -9.67
N SER A 29 3.82 10.41 -10.02
CA SER A 29 2.75 10.09 -9.07
C SER A 29 2.76 8.63 -8.69
N ALA A 30 2.26 8.35 -7.47
CA ALA A 30 1.86 7.02 -7.05
C ALA A 30 0.51 7.09 -6.35
N ASP A 31 -0.46 6.39 -6.89
CA ASP A 31 -1.78 6.22 -6.28
C ASP A 31 -1.91 4.80 -5.72
N GLN A 32 -2.45 4.70 -4.51
CA GLN A 32 -2.63 3.41 -3.83
C GLN A 32 -4.11 3.14 -3.57
N GLN A 33 -4.52 1.91 -3.86
CA GLN A 33 -5.82 1.37 -3.47
C GLN A 33 -5.63 0.03 -2.74
N GLN A 34 -6.45 -0.23 -1.73
CA GLN A 34 -6.53 -1.51 -1.06
C GLN A 34 -8.00 -1.90 -0.86
N THR A 35 -8.30 -3.19 -1.05
CA THR A 35 -9.64 -3.75 -0.91
C THR A 35 -9.57 -5.08 -0.17
N GLU A 36 -10.41 -5.24 0.85
CA GLU A 36 -10.63 -6.53 1.50
C GLU A 36 -11.29 -7.50 0.51
N VAL A 37 -10.72 -8.70 0.37
CA VAL A 37 -11.19 -9.74 -0.55
C VAL A 37 -11.96 -10.82 0.19
N SER A 38 -11.47 -11.18 1.37
CA SER A 38 -12.11 -12.18 2.22
C SER A 38 -11.76 -11.96 3.68
N ARG A 39 -12.63 -12.49 4.54
CA ARG A 39 -12.47 -12.54 5.98
C ARG A 39 -12.94 -13.89 6.49
N LYS A 40 -12.17 -14.48 7.40
CA LYS A 40 -12.58 -15.66 8.17
C LYS A 40 -12.06 -15.56 9.59
N GLN A 41 -12.78 -16.14 10.53
CA GLN A 41 -12.34 -16.25 11.91
C GLN A 41 -11.35 -17.41 12.06
N VAL A 42 -10.29 -17.22 12.84
CA VAL A 42 -9.28 -18.22 13.16
C VAL A 42 -8.89 -18.16 14.63
N ASP A 43 -8.48 -19.30 15.17
CA ASP A 43 -7.99 -19.44 16.54
C ASP A 43 -6.49 -19.66 16.54
N ILE A 44 -5.76 -18.77 17.22
CA ILE A 44 -4.31 -18.85 17.34
C ILE A 44 -3.97 -18.73 18.81
N LEU A 45 -3.40 -19.80 19.38
CA LEU A 45 -2.95 -19.86 20.77
C LEU A 45 -4.07 -19.50 21.78
N GLY A 46 -5.31 -19.92 21.50
CA GLY A 46 -6.48 -19.64 22.36
C GLY A 46 -7.07 -18.25 22.21
N TYR A 47 -6.62 -17.46 21.23
CA TYR A 47 -7.19 -16.15 20.91
C TYR A 47 -7.89 -16.17 19.55
N HIS A 48 -9.06 -15.53 19.50
CA HIS A 48 -9.84 -15.35 18.28
C HIS A 48 -9.31 -14.16 17.46
N TYR A 49 -9.05 -14.40 16.17
CA TYR A 49 -8.67 -13.39 15.19
C TYR A 49 -9.58 -13.46 13.97
N ASP A 50 -9.72 -12.33 13.29
CA ASP A 50 -10.11 -12.30 11.89
C ASP A 50 -8.85 -12.35 11.01
N GLU A 51 -8.72 -13.39 10.20
CA GLU A 51 -7.79 -13.43 9.07
C GLU A 51 -8.44 -12.73 7.88
N ILE A 52 -7.82 -11.63 7.45
CA ILE A 52 -8.30 -10.78 6.36
C ILE A 52 -7.32 -10.88 5.21
N THR A 53 -7.81 -11.23 4.01
CA THR A 53 -7.04 -11.13 2.77
C THR A 53 -7.32 -9.79 2.11
N VAL A 54 -6.26 -9.07 1.75
CA VAL A 54 -6.32 -7.74 1.15
C VAL A 54 -5.61 -7.73 -0.19
N ASN A 55 -6.29 -7.23 -1.22
CA ASN A 55 -5.69 -6.88 -2.50
C ASN A 55 -5.23 -5.43 -2.48
N GLY A 56 -4.01 -5.18 -2.94
CA GLY A 56 -3.43 -3.86 -3.10
C GLY A 56 -3.05 -3.57 -4.55
N LYS A 57 -3.26 -2.33 -4.97
CA LYS A 57 -2.86 -1.80 -6.27
C LYS A 57 -2.08 -0.50 -6.08
N LEU A 58 -0.95 -0.37 -6.78
CA LEU A 58 -0.17 0.86 -6.91
C LEU A 58 -0.17 1.26 -8.39
N LEU A 59 -0.71 2.43 -8.71
CA LEU A 59 -0.60 3.04 -10.04
C LEU A 59 0.54 4.04 -10.02
N LEU A 60 1.49 3.89 -10.93
CA LEU A 60 2.67 4.73 -11.04
C LEU A 60 2.68 5.40 -12.41
N LYS A 61 2.99 6.69 -12.44
CA LYS A 61 3.08 7.46 -13.69
C LYS A 61 4.34 8.30 -13.73
N ASN A 62 5.06 8.25 -14.85
CA ASN A 62 6.16 9.15 -15.13
C ASN A 62 5.66 10.37 -15.92
N TYR A 63 5.69 11.55 -15.32
CA TYR A 63 5.34 12.81 -16.01
C TYR A 63 6.53 13.47 -16.70
N LYS A 64 7.75 12.93 -16.56
CA LYS A 64 8.92 13.44 -17.27
C LYS A 64 8.86 13.09 -18.75
N ASN A 65 9.49 13.93 -19.56
CA ASN A 65 9.78 13.67 -20.97
C ASN A 65 11.03 12.77 -21.19
N LYS A 66 11.54 12.14 -20.12
CA LYS A 66 12.69 11.23 -20.16
C LYS A 66 12.42 9.95 -19.36
N PRO A 67 13.05 8.82 -19.70
CA PRO A 67 12.91 7.60 -18.92
C PRO A 67 13.45 7.78 -17.49
N VAL A 68 12.82 7.12 -16.53
CA VAL A 68 13.18 7.16 -15.11
C VAL A 68 13.37 5.74 -14.58
N LYS A 69 14.40 5.54 -13.76
CA LYS A 69 14.57 4.30 -13.00
C LYS A 69 13.78 4.40 -11.70
N MET A 70 12.86 3.46 -11.51
CA MET A 70 11.96 3.42 -10.36
C MET A 70 12.47 2.40 -9.34
N ASN A 71 12.55 2.81 -8.07
CA ASN A 71 12.73 1.92 -6.93
C ASN A 71 11.53 2.07 -5.99
N VAL A 72 10.65 1.07 -6.00
CA VAL A 72 9.37 1.10 -5.27
C VAL A 72 9.47 0.16 -4.08
N LYS A 73 9.18 0.69 -2.88
CA LYS A 73 9.22 -0.09 -1.63
C LYS A 73 7.88 0.01 -0.90
N LYS A 74 7.22 -1.13 -0.73
CA LYS A 74 5.98 -1.26 0.06
C LYS A 74 6.28 -1.95 1.38
N SER A 75 6.14 -1.23 2.49
CA SER A 75 6.15 -1.84 3.82
C SER A 75 4.72 -2.13 4.27
N LEU A 76 4.47 -3.33 4.77
CA LEU A 76 3.16 -3.72 5.30
C LEU A 76 3.28 -4.67 6.49
N MET A 77 2.25 -4.69 7.33
CA MET A 77 2.08 -5.69 8.37
C MET A 77 1.16 -6.79 7.82
N GLY A 78 1.62 -8.03 7.87
CA GLY A 78 0.95 -9.18 7.27
C GLY A 78 1.87 -10.00 6.38
N GLU A 79 1.40 -11.18 6.02
CA GLU A 79 2.09 -12.11 5.13
C GLU A 79 1.71 -11.84 3.67
N VAL A 80 2.69 -11.55 2.83
CA VAL A 80 2.49 -11.36 1.39
C VAL A 80 2.24 -12.71 0.75
N LEU A 81 1.13 -12.82 0.02
CA LEU A 81 0.72 -14.02 -0.70
C LEU A 81 1.20 -13.95 -2.14
N GLU A 82 1.00 -12.81 -2.80
CA GLU A 82 1.30 -12.63 -4.23
C GLU A 82 1.79 -11.21 -4.54
N THR A 83 2.55 -11.08 -5.63
CA THR A 83 2.96 -9.79 -6.17
C THR A 83 3.19 -9.86 -7.68
N SER A 84 2.84 -8.78 -8.40
CA SER A 84 3.15 -8.64 -9.83
C SER A 84 4.60 -8.20 -10.08
N SER A 85 5.04 -8.32 -11.33
CA SER A 85 6.30 -7.72 -11.82
C SER A 85 7.52 -8.12 -10.99
N ASP A 86 7.57 -9.39 -10.58
CA ASP A 86 8.70 -9.99 -9.87
C ASP A 86 9.09 -9.24 -8.58
N GLY A 87 8.09 -8.70 -7.88
CA GLY A 87 8.29 -8.03 -6.59
C GLY A 87 9.05 -8.92 -5.62
N LYS A 88 10.17 -8.43 -5.10
CA LYS A 88 10.99 -9.17 -4.13
C LYS A 88 10.41 -8.98 -2.75
N VAL A 89 9.99 -10.07 -2.12
CA VAL A 89 9.39 -10.08 -0.77
C VAL A 89 10.44 -10.46 0.26
N VAL A 90 10.52 -9.67 1.34
CA VAL A 90 11.37 -9.97 2.51
C VAL A 90 10.55 -9.84 3.78
N LYS A 91 10.59 -10.87 4.64
CA LYS A 91 10.09 -10.78 6.02
C LYS A 91 11.15 -10.05 6.85
N VAL A 92 10.77 -8.89 7.38
CA VAL A 92 11.66 -8.04 8.18
C VAL A 92 11.69 -8.58 9.61
N ALA A 93 12.89 -8.74 10.17
CA ALA A 93 13.11 -9.17 11.55
C ALA A 93 12.78 -8.06 12.59
N LYS A 94 11.60 -7.46 12.45
CA LYS A 94 11.04 -6.45 13.34
C LYS A 94 9.81 -7.04 14.01
N ASN A 95 9.74 -6.92 15.33
CA ASN A 95 8.64 -7.45 16.15
C ASN A 95 8.38 -8.94 15.89
N LEU A 96 9.42 -9.79 15.98
CA LEU A 96 9.33 -11.23 15.68
C LEU A 96 8.26 -11.98 16.49
N ALA A 97 7.95 -11.50 17.69
CA ALA A 97 6.89 -12.06 18.54
C ALA A 97 5.47 -11.61 18.16
N ALA A 98 5.32 -10.68 17.21
CA ALA A 98 4.01 -10.23 16.78
C ALA A 98 3.31 -11.31 15.95
N VAL A 99 1.99 -11.41 16.12
CA VAL A 99 1.15 -12.36 15.36
C VAL A 99 1.23 -12.12 13.85
N ASN A 100 1.43 -10.87 13.43
CA ASN A 100 1.63 -10.49 12.04
C ASN A 100 3.11 -10.19 11.77
N PRO A 101 3.72 -10.79 10.73
CA PRO A 101 5.05 -10.39 10.31
C PRO A 101 5.04 -8.98 9.74
N ASN A 102 6.21 -8.32 9.77
CA ASN A 102 6.44 -7.12 8.98
C ASN A 102 7.06 -7.55 7.65
N SER A 103 6.46 -7.14 6.53
CA SER A 103 6.91 -7.51 5.19
C SER A 103 7.32 -6.27 4.39
N LEU A 104 8.34 -6.42 3.57
CA LEU A 104 8.77 -5.45 2.57
C LEU A 104 8.64 -6.08 1.18
N ILE A 105 7.98 -5.37 0.26
CA ILE A 105 7.98 -5.70 -1.16
C ILE A 105 8.80 -4.64 -1.89
N ALA A 106 9.75 -5.06 -2.73
CA ALA A 106 10.61 -4.18 -3.51
C ALA A 106 10.48 -4.47 -5.00
N TRP A 107 10.28 -3.43 -5.80
CA TRP A 107 10.30 -3.50 -7.26
C TRP A 107 11.33 -2.53 -7.83
N GLU A 108 12.04 -2.97 -8.86
CA GLU A 108 12.97 -2.15 -9.62
C GLU A 108 12.68 -2.31 -11.12
N PHE A 109 12.45 -1.19 -11.82
CA PHE A 109 12.19 -1.20 -13.26
C PHE A 109 12.41 0.20 -13.86
N GLY A 110 12.58 0.27 -15.18
CA GLY A 110 12.51 1.52 -15.93
C GLY A 110 11.06 1.88 -16.27
N LEU A 111 10.73 3.17 -16.22
CA LEU A 111 9.45 3.70 -16.68
C LEU A 111 9.70 4.79 -17.74
N ALA A 112 9.21 4.55 -18.95
CA ALA A 112 9.39 5.44 -20.09
C ALA A 112 8.69 6.81 -19.88
N PRO A 113 9.03 7.85 -20.66
CA PRO A 113 8.34 9.13 -20.61
C PRO A 113 6.82 8.98 -20.78
N GLY A 114 6.02 9.63 -19.93
CA GLY A 114 4.56 9.60 -20.00
C GLY A 114 3.90 8.25 -19.66
N ALA A 115 4.70 7.19 -19.45
CA ALA A 115 4.19 5.85 -19.25
C ALA A 115 3.62 5.62 -17.86
N GLU A 116 2.69 4.68 -17.79
CA GLU A 116 2.07 4.22 -16.55
C GLU A 116 2.40 2.75 -16.29
N LYS A 117 2.50 2.38 -15.01
CA LYS A 117 2.65 0.99 -14.59
C LYS A 117 1.79 0.72 -13.37
N THR A 118 1.05 -0.38 -13.41
CA THR A 118 0.33 -0.90 -12.25
C THR A 118 1.14 -2.01 -11.58
N LEU A 119 1.33 -1.91 -10.27
CA LEU A 119 1.84 -3.00 -9.44
C LEU A 119 0.70 -3.53 -8.56
N THR A 120 0.55 -4.85 -8.47
CA THR A 120 -0.40 -5.50 -7.58
C THR A 120 0.32 -6.33 -6.52
N TYR A 121 -0.33 -6.47 -5.38
CA TYR A 121 0.11 -7.34 -4.31
C TYR A 121 -1.11 -7.84 -3.53
N GLN A 122 -1.03 -9.05 -3.02
CA GLN A 122 -2.01 -9.60 -2.10
C GLN A 122 -1.31 -9.99 -0.80
N TYR A 123 -1.94 -9.72 0.33
CA TYR A 123 -1.42 -10.10 1.63
C TYR A 123 -2.56 -10.49 2.57
N LYS A 124 -2.25 -11.31 3.57
CA LYS A 124 -3.16 -11.60 4.68
C LYS A 124 -2.66 -10.96 5.96
N VAL A 125 -3.60 -10.56 6.81
CA VAL A 125 -3.33 -9.95 8.11
C VAL A 125 -4.35 -10.47 9.14
N LEU A 126 -3.88 -10.68 10.36
CA LEU A 126 -4.69 -11.09 11.50
C LEU A 126 -5.06 -9.86 12.32
N THR A 127 -6.35 -9.71 12.64
CA THR A 127 -6.85 -8.61 13.48
C THR A 127 -7.64 -9.18 14.64
N GLY A 128 -7.37 -8.73 15.87
CA GLY A 128 -8.03 -9.20 17.09
C GLY A 128 -8.72 -8.05 17.83
N TYR A 129 -9.83 -8.35 18.52
CA TYR A 129 -10.74 -7.37 19.14
C TYR A 129 -10.14 -6.56 20.31
N LEU A 130 -9.00 -6.96 20.88
CA LEU A 130 -8.40 -6.31 22.07
C LEU A 130 -7.04 -5.64 21.82
N HIS A 131 -6.48 -5.70 20.60
CA HIS A 131 -5.06 -5.36 20.38
C HIS A 131 -4.73 -4.33 19.29
N CYS A 132 -5.69 -3.77 18.54
CA CYS A 132 -5.36 -2.78 17.50
C CYS A 132 -5.91 -1.38 17.75
N ARG A 133 -5.19 -0.55 18.53
CA ARG A 133 -5.32 0.93 18.47
C ARG A 133 -4.53 1.56 17.32
N ALA A 134 -3.77 0.79 16.53
CA ALA A 134 -2.86 1.34 15.52
C ALA A 134 -2.62 0.43 14.31
N CYS A 135 -3.64 -0.27 13.80
CA CYS A 135 -3.57 -0.95 12.50
C CYS A 135 -3.52 0.11 11.37
N LYS A 136 -2.37 0.80 11.25
CA LYS A 136 -2.05 1.62 10.08
C LYS A 136 -1.66 0.67 8.96
N LEU A 137 -2.57 0.46 8.02
CA LEU A 137 -2.32 -0.19 6.74
C LEU A 137 -1.07 0.47 6.14
N GLY A 138 0.01 -0.30 5.98
CA GLY A 138 1.38 0.23 5.92
C GLY A 138 1.66 1.29 4.85
N ASN A 139 2.72 2.06 5.06
CA ASN A 139 3.15 3.15 4.19
C ASN A 139 3.91 2.64 2.96
N SER A 140 3.70 3.31 1.82
CA SER A 140 4.46 3.08 0.57
C SER A 140 5.42 4.23 0.34
N ASN A 141 6.67 3.94 0.03
CA ASN A 141 7.64 4.95 -0.37
C ASN A 141 8.09 4.66 -1.80
N VAL A 142 8.04 5.68 -2.65
CA VAL A 142 8.49 5.61 -4.04
C VAL A 142 9.71 6.51 -4.19
N TYR A 143 10.81 5.94 -4.67
CA TYR A 143 12.05 6.66 -4.92
C TYR A 143 12.39 6.63 -6.41
N THR A 144 12.85 7.77 -6.92
CA THR A 144 13.48 7.87 -8.23
C THR A 144 14.99 7.90 -8.04
N ALA A 145 15.71 7.03 -8.74
CA ALA A 145 17.17 7.05 -8.78
C ALA A 145 17.68 7.98 -9.89
#